data_AF-H0T2I4-F1
#
_entry.id   AF-H0T2I4-F1
#
_cell.length_a   1.000
_cell.length_b   1.000
_cell.length_c   1.000
_cell.angle_alpha   90.00
_cell.angle_beta   90.00
_cell.angle_gamma   90.00
#
_symmetry.space_group_name_H-M   'P 1'
#
loop_
_entity.id
_entity.type
_entity.pdbx_description
1 polymer ?
#
loop_
_entity_poly.entity_id
_entity_poly.type
_entity_poly.pdbx_seq_one_letter_code
_entity_poly.pdbx_strand_id
1 'polypeptide(L)'
;MSENISTASGYPFPALGGTGAAAYVEVIDEGSGPDEYDKLLAALGRFYEDDARVAIHEAGHAVCARLLGNPLGGVTVQPTKTSDGLCWGVGHEEAFAEGRGDASDVREVLAEAMPKAGEQIESVSDVFANVYSHCIELMAGCVAETMLLGEQGVGGADDLRQARELALLFCMSEEAVESFVQHCRLAARDMLMPYGDVVMALSVVLRIKRTLSGAEIDKIISDVQARMALVSEHRRRADWRQREISAARLRSS
;
A
#
# COMPACT_ATOMS: atom_id res chain seq x y z
N MET A 1 -11.95 -43.21 11.86
CA MET A 1 -13.10 -42.31 11.61
C MET A 1 -12.54 -41.13 10.85
N SER A 2 -12.57 -41.22 9.53
CA SER A 2 -12.01 -40.23 8.61
C SER A 2 -13.16 -39.72 7.78
N GLU A 3 -13.62 -38.50 8.07
CA GLU A 3 -14.67 -37.85 7.31
C GLU A 3 -14.07 -36.80 6.38
N ASN A 4 -14.34 -37.03 5.09
CA ASN A 4 -14.08 -36.14 3.97
C ASN A 4 -14.92 -34.86 4.11
N ILE A 5 -14.26 -33.70 4.05
CA ILE A 5 -14.95 -32.43 3.83
C ILE A 5 -14.80 -32.05 2.36
N SER A 6 -15.90 -32.23 1.65
CA SER A 6 -16.18 -31.78 0.29
C SER A 6 -16.76 -30.36 0.36
N THR A 7 -16.09 -29.37 -0.24
CA THR A 7 -16.73 -28.10 -0.65
C THR A 7 -15.96 -27.45 -1.80
N ALA A 8 -16.53 -27.47 -3.01
CA ALA A 8 -16.29 -26.44 -4.02
C ALA A 8 -17.56 -26.29 -4.87
N SER A 9 -18.42 -25.36 -4.44
CA SER A 9 -19.55 -24.84 -5.20
C SER A 9 -19.01 -23.84 -6.23
N GLY A 10 -19.00 -24.23 -7.50
CA GLY A 10 -18.69 -23.34 -8.62
C GLY A 10 -19.93 -22.52 -9.00
N TYR A 11 -19.78 -21.20 -9.05
CA TYR A 11 -20.75 -20.31 -9.67
C TYR A 11 -20.51 -20.27 -11.20
N PRO A 12 -21.52 -20.48 -12.05
CA PRO A 12 -21.37 -20.30 -13.49
C PRO A 12 -21.57 -18.81 -13.84
N PHE A 13 -20.56 -18.18 -14.44
CA PHE A 13 -20.73 -16.93 -15.18
C PHE A 13 -21.42 -17.23 -16.53
N PRO A 14 -22.50 -16.51 -16.90
CA PRO A 14 -23.06 -16.63 -18.24
C PRO A 14 -22.17 -15.88 -19.24
N ALA A 15 -21.62 -16.64 -20.21
CA ALA A 15 -20.97 -16.09 -21.38
C ALA A 15 -22.02 -15.43 -22.30
N LEU A 16 -21.92 -14.10 -22.47
CA LEU A 16 -22.66 -13.37 -23.49
C LEU A 16 -21.78 -13.21 -24.72
N GLY A 17 -22.16 -13.90 -25.79
CA GLY A 17 -21.56 -13.79 -27.10
C GLY A 17 -21.93 -12.48 -27.81
N GLY A 18 -20.97 -11.96 -28.57
CA GLY A 18 -21.14 -10.86 -29.50
C GLY A 18 -19.92 -10.77 -30.42
N THR A 19 -19.93 -11.56 -31.48
CA THR A 19 -18.92 -11.51 -32.56
C THR A 19 -19.15 -10.26 -33.41
N GLY A 20 -18.57 -9.14 -32.99
CA GLY A 20 -18.40 -7.95 -33.82
C GLY A 20 -17.10 -8.07 -34.64
N ALA A 21 -17.21 -8.07 -35.96
CA ALA A 21 -16.07 -8.06 -36.87
C ALA A 21 -15.23 -6.79 -36.66
N ALA A 22 -14.09 -6.92 -36.00
CA ALA A 22 -13.09 -5.87 -35.89
C ALA A 22 -12.24 -5.87 -37.16
N ALA A 23 -12.29 -4.77 -37.91
CA ALA A 23 -11.32 -4.49 -38.95
C ALA A 23 -9.94 -4.36 -38.30
N TYR A 24 -9.05 -5.31 -38.59
CA TYR A 24 -7.64 -5.21 -38.24
C TYR A 24 -7.03 -4.08 -39.06
N VAL A 25 -6.88 -2.91 -38.43
CA VAL A 25 -5.94 -1.89 -38.88
C VAL A 25 -4.60 -2.35 -38.32
N GLU A 26 -3.75 -2.94 -39.16
CA GLU A 26 -2.34 -3.10 -38.85
C GLU A 26 -1.73 -1.71 -38.74
N VAL A 27 -1.67 -1.20 -37.50
CA VAL A 27 -0.83 -0.06 -37.18
C VAL A 27 0.60 -0.60 -37.23
N ILE A 28 1.26 -0.36 -38.36
CA ILE A 28 2.69 -0.57 -38.49
C ILE A 28 3.34 0.45 -37.55
N ASP A 29 3.77 -0.03 -36.39
CA ASP A 29 4.53 0.73 -35.40
C ASP A 29 5.89 1.07 -36.00
N GLU A 30 5.95 2.20 -36.70
CA GLU A 30 7.20 2.79 -37.17
C GLU A 30 7.99 3.30 -35.97
N GLY A 31 8.70 2.38 -35.32
CA GLY A 31 9.81 2.58 -34.40
C GLY A 31 9.91 3.98 -33.77
N SER A 32 8.99 4.30 -32.87
CA SER A 32 9.23 5.36 -31.91
C SER A 32 10.45 4.93 -31.09
N GLY A 33 11.56 5.67 -31.21
CA GLY A 33 12.72 5.46 -30.35
C GLY A 33 12.32 5.45 -28.87
N PRO A 34 13.20 4.95 -27.97
CA PRO A 34 12.88 4.85 -26.55
C PRO A 34 12.32 6.18 -26.06
N ASP A 35 11.13 6.12 -25.47
CA ASP A 35 10.44 7.32 -25.06
C ASP A 35 11.23 8.03 -23.95
N GLU A 36 10.85 9.26 -23.59
CA GLU A 36 11.56 10.00 -22.55
C GLU A 36 11.55 9.27 -21.19
N TYR A 37 10.53 8.43 -20.96
CA TYR A 37 10.40 7.64 -19.75
C TYR A 37 11.36 6.44 -19.76
N ASP A 38 11.52 5.73 -20.87
CA ASP A 38 12.52 4.67 -21.04
C ASP A 38 13.94 5.18 -20.79
N LYS A 39 14.25 6.39 -21.30
CA LYS A 39 15.56 7.04 -21.06
C LYS A 39 15.76 7.39 -19.58
N LEU A 40 14.71 7.87 -18.91
CA LEU A 40 14.74 8.14 -17.47
C LEU A 40 15.02 6.84 -16.70
N LEU A 41 14.28 5.78 -16.99
CA LEU A 41 14.43 4.50 -16.31
C LEU A 41 15.81 3.88 -16.54
N ALA A 42 16.32 3.94 -17.77
CA ALA A 42 17.68 3.50 -18.07
C ALA A 42 18.74 4.29 -17.29
N ALA A 43 18.57 5.61 -17.11
CA ALA A 43 19.47 6.43 -16.30
C ALA A 43 19.42 6.08 -14.80
N LEU A 44 18.28 5.57 -14.32
CA LEU A 44 18.11 5.05 -12.95
C LEU A 44 18.53 3.58 -12.81
N GLY A 45 18.87 2.90 -13.90
CA GLY A 45 19.16 1.47 -13.90
C GLY A 45 17.94 0.58 -13.62
N ARG A 46 16.73 1.04 -13.98
CA ARG A 46 15.46 0.36 -13.72
C ARG A 46 14.74 -0.07 -14.99
N PHE A 47 13.94 -1.11 -14.86
CA PHE A 47 12.92 -1.46 -15.84
C PHE A 47 11.56 -0.87 -15.46
N TYR A 48 10.61 -0.89 -16.39
CA TYR A 48 9.25 -0.38 -16.18
C TYR A 48 8.57 -1.08 -15.00
N GLU A 49 8.72 -2.39 -14.90
CA GLU A 49 8.13 -3.23 -13.87
C GLU A 49 8.71 -2.90 -12.49
N ASP A 50 10.03 -2.67 -12.41
CA ASP A 50 10.69 -2.26 -11.18
C ASP A 50 10.18 -0.90 -10.69
N ASP A 51 10.06 0.07 -11.60
CA ASP A 51 9.57 1.40 -11.26
C ASP A 51 8.09 1.39 -10.85
N ALA A 52 7.28 0.55 -11.52
CA ALA A 52 5.89 0.33 -11.15
C ALA A 52 5.77 -0.30 -9.75
N ARG A 53 6.59 -1.32 -9.46
CA ARG A 53 6.65 -1.97 -8.15
C ARG A 53 7.03 -0.99 -7.06
N VAL A 54 8.13 -0.24 -7.23
CA VAL A 54 8.58 0.76 -6.25
C VAL A 54 7.50 1.81 -6.02
N ALA A 55 6.82 2.30 -7.06
CA ALA A 55 5.74 3.26 -6.88
C ALA A 55 4.53 2.71 -6.12
N ILE A 56 4.19 1.43 -6.32
CA ILE A 56 3.14 0.76 -5.57
C ILE A 56 3.56 0.59 -4.10
N HIS A 57 4.80 0.19 -3.87
CA HIS A 57 5.40 0.02 -2.54
C HIS A 57 5.31 1.32 -1.74
N GLU A 58 5.84 2.40 -2.31
CA GLU A 58 5.87 3.72 -1.69
C GLU A 58 4.46 4.31 -1.49
N ALA A 59 3.55 4.08 -2.43
CA ALA A 59 2.14 4.45 -2.26
C ALA A 59 1.47 3.67 -1.11
N GLY A 60 1.87 2.42 -0.89
CA GLY A 60 1.43 1.59 0.24
C GLY A 60 1.76 2.23 1.59
N HIS A 61 3.02 2.62 1.78
CA HIS A 61 3.45 3.35 2.98
C HIS A 61 2.66 4.63 3.17
N ALA A 62 2.58 5.48 2.13
CA ALA A 62 1.92 6.77 2.21
C ALA A 62 0.43 6.67 2.60
N VAL A 63 -0.31 5.73 2.00
CA VAL A 63 -1.73 5.51 2.34
C VAL A 63 -1.86 4.93 3.75
N CYS A 64 -1.01 3.97 4.13
CA CYS A 64 -1.06 3.38 5.47
C CYS A 64 -0.76 4.40 6.56
N ALA A 65 0.27 5.23 6.38
CA ALA A 65 0.60 6.34 7.28
C ALA A 65 -0.62 7.23 7.52
N ARG A 66 -1.36 7.60 6.47
CA ARG A 66 -2.59 8.41 6.62
C ARG A 66 -3.69 7.69 7.36
N LEU A 67 -3.90 6.40 7.13
CA LEU A 67 -4.90 5.61 7.84
C LEU A 67 -4.56 5.42 9.33
N LEU A 68 -3.27 5.40 9.68
CA LEU A 68 -2.77 5.39 11.06
C LEU A 68 -2.84 6.77 11.73
N GLY A 69 -3.11 7.84 10.97
CA GLY A 69 -3.09 9.22 11.46
C GLY A 69 -1.68 9.82 11.55
N ASN A 70 -0.68 9.17 10.94
CA ASN A 70 0.70 9.64 10.95
C ASN A 70 0.87 10.87 10.03
N PRO A 71 1.63 11.88 10.48
CA PRO A 71 1.94 13.04 9.66
C PRO A 71 2.97 12.68 8.58
N LEU A 72 2.62 12.94 7.32
CA LEU A 72 3.42 12.61 6.15
C LEU A 72 4.10 13.87 5.58
N GLY A 73 5.40 13.82 5.41
CA GLY A 73 6.19 14.85 4.72
C GLY A 73 6.11 14.69 3.21
N GLY A 74 6.27 13.47 2.72
CA GLY A 74 6.18 13.15 1.31
C GLY A 74 6.56 11.72 0.98
N VAL A 75 6.57 11.43 -0.32
CA VAL A 75 6.97 10.15 -0.88
C VAL A 75 7.68 10.33 -2.21
N THR A 76 8.70 9.53 -2.49
CA THR A 76 9.46 9.56 -3.74
C THR A 76 9.77 8.15 -4.24
N VAL A 77 9.80 8.00 -5.56
CA VAL A 77 10.35 6.82 -6.26
C VAL A 77 11.72 7.12 -6.86
N GLN A 78 12.31 8.27 -6.53
CA GLN A 78 13.69 8.56 -6.92
C GLN A 78 14.63 7.79 -5.99
N PRO A 79 15.53 6.95 -6.54
CA PRO A 79 16.48 6.23 -5.71
C PRO A 79 17.33 7.19 -4.90
N THR A 80 17.57 6.81 -3.65
CA THR A 80 18.58 7.43 -2.80
C THR A 80 19.86 6.57 -2.84
N LYS A 81 20.85 6.89 -1.99
CA LYS A 81 22.04 6.04 -1.86
C LYS A 81 21.72 4.68 -1.21
N THR A 82 20.61 4.60 -0.47
CA THR A 82 20.31 3.47 0.43
C THR A 82 18.96 2.82 0.13
N SER A 83 18.13 3.42 -0.72
CA SER A 83 16.77 2.95 -0.98
C SER A 83 16.33 3.21 -2.42
N ASP A 84 15.39 2.40 -2.91
CA ASP A 84 14.80 2.56 -4.23
C ASP A 84 13.69 3.64 -4.27
N GLY A 85 13.03 3.85 -3.15
CA GLY A 85 12.10 4.94 -2.91
C GLY A 85 12.23 5.37 -1.47
N LEU A 86 11.46 6.38 -1.08
CA LEU A 86 11.40 6.81 0.30
C LEU A 86 10.04 7.40 0.60
N CYS A 87 9.43 6.95 1.69
CA CYS A 87 8.30 7.56 2.34
C CYS A 87 8.77 8.16 3.66
N TRP A 88 8.43 9.42 3.95
CA TRP A 88 8.95 10.11 5.12
C TRP A 88 7.90 10.96 5.84
N GLY A 89 8.05 11.06 7.16
CA GLY A 89 7.22 11.90 8.03
C GLY A 89 7.57 13.38 7.97
N VAL A 90 6.77 14.21 8.62
CA VAL A 90 7.11 15.63 8.81
C VAL A 90 8.35 15.75 9.69
N GLY A 91 9.31 16.59 9.29
CA GLY A 91 10.55 16.78 10.05
C GLY A 91 11.64 15.72 9.80
N HIS A 92 11.52 14.91 8.75
CA HIS A 92 12.51 13.86 8.42
C HIS A 92 13.93 14.42 8.25
N GLU A 93 14.08 15.58 7.59
CA GLU A 93 15.39 16.21 7.38
C GLU A 93 16.05 16.59 8.72
N GLU A 94 15.28 17.13 9.67
CA GLU A 94 15.77 17.51 10.99
C GLU A 94 16.05 16.28 11.87
N ALA A 95 15.17 15.28 11.85
CA ALA A 95 15.30 14.08 12.68
C ALA A 95 16.53 13.24 12.32
N PHE A 96 16.95 13.27 11.05
CA PHE A 96 18.02 12.42 10.52
C PHE A 96 19.22 13.18 9.96
N ALA A 97 19.33 14.48 10.25
CA ALA A 97 20.48 15.31 9.88
C ALA A 97 21.82 14.70 10.36
N GLU A 98 21.80 13.96 11.47
CA GLU A 98 22.98 13.29 12.06
C GLU A 98 23.15 11.83 11.61
N GLY A 99 22.36 11.35 10.66
CA GLY A 99 22.47 9.99 10.11
C GLY A 99 21.87 8.87 10.97
N ARG A 100 21.07 9.21 12.00
CA ARG A 100 20.39 8.23 12.88
C ARG A 100 19.08 7.70 12.31
N GLY A 101 19.09 7.41 11.01
CA GLY A 101 17.92 7.00 10.22
C GLY A 101 17.41 5.60 10.52
N ASP A 102 18.22 4.75 11.14
CA ASP A 102 17.94 3.33 11.22
C ASP A 102 17.09 2.96 12.44
N ALA A 103 16.21 1.98 12.25
CA ALA A 103 15.46 1.37 13.34
C ALA A 103 16.35 0.83 14.47
N SER A 104 17.57 0.38 14.18
CA SER A 104 18.53 -0.03 15.22
C SER A 104 18.95 1.12 16.11
N ASP A 105 19.13 2.32 15.54
CA ASP A 105 19.51 3.54 16.28
C ASP A 105 18.35 3.97 17.18
N VAL A 106 17.13 3.94 16.65
CA VAL A 106 15.90 4.23 17.41
C VAL A 106 15.74 3.23 18.55
N ARG A 107 15.94 1.94 18.28
CA ARG A 107 15.90 0.90 19.32
C ARG A 107 16.93 1.16 20.41
N GLU A 108 18.18 1.46 20.05
CA GLU A 108 19.25 1.72 21.03
C GLU A 108 18.90 2.87 21.96
N VAL A 109 18.39 3.98 21.42
CA VAL A 109 17.95 5.14 22.20
C VAL A 109 16.76 4.80 23.10
N LEU A 110 15.78 4.07 22.59
CA LEU A 110 14.56 3.75 23.35
C LEU A 110 14.79 2.65 24.39
N ALA A 111 15.71 1.72 24.17
CA ALA A 111 15.96 0.59 25.06
C ALA A 111 16.31 1.02 26.50
N GLU A 112 16.99 2.14 26.68
CA GLU A 112 17.31 2.67 28.01
C GLU A 112 16.07 3.16 28.79
N ALA A 113 15.03 3.59 28.07
CA ALA A 113 13.77 4.06 28.64
C ALA A 113 12.74 2.94 28.84
N MET A 114 12.98 1.74 28.28
CA MET A 114 12.05 0.62 28.37
C MET A 114 12.01 0.04 29.81
N PRO A 115 10.81 -0.30 30.33
CA PRO A 115 10.64 -0.92 31.63
C PRO A 115 11.41 -2.24 31.75
N LYS A 116 11.98 -2.49 32.93
CA LYS A 116 12.62 -3.76 33.27
C LYS A 116 11.59 -4.80 33.67
N ALA A 117 12.03 -6.06 33.78
CA ALA A 117 11.17 -7.15 34.21
C ALA A 117 10.51 -6.84 35.57
N GLY A 118 9.17 -6.81 35.58
CA GLY A 118 8.36 -6.53 36.76
C GLY A 118 8.03 -5.05 36.98
N GLU A 119 8.56 -4.14 36.16
CA GLU A 119 8.19 -2.72 36.18
C GLU A 119 6.88 -2.48 35.41
N GLN A 120 6.22 -1.36 35.75
CA GLN A 120 4.99 -0.90 35.09
C GLN A 120 5.28 -0.36 33.69
N ILE A 121 4.41 -0.67 32.73
CA ILE A 121 4.59 -0.32 31.32
C ILE A 121 3.84 0.96 30.92
N GLU A 122 2.98 1.46 31.80
CA GLU A 122 2.08 2.58 31.54
C GLU A 122 2.84 3.84 31.10
N SER A 123 4.02 4.07 31.66
CA SER A 123 4.86 5.24 31.38
C SER A 123 5.49 5.26 29.98
N VAL A 124 5.47 4.14 29.25
CA VAL A 124 6.00 4.02 27.88
C VAL A 124 4.95 3.53 26.88
N SER A 125 3.66 3.56 27.27
CA SER A 125 2.57 3.06 26.42
C SER A 125 2.48 3.76 25.06
N ASP A 126 2.89 5.02 24.99
CA ASP A 126 3.06 5.80 23.77
C ASP A 126 4.17 5.25 22.86
N VAL A 127 5.31 4.83 23.43
CA VAL A 127 6.39 4.18 22.69
C VAL A 127 5.88 2.90 22.03
N PHE A 128 5.16 2.05 22.78
CA PHE A 128 4.56 0.84 22.23
C PHE A 128 3.59 1.12 21.09
N ALA A 129 2.70 2.11 21.27
CA ALA A 129 1.71 2.48 20.25
C ALA A 129 2.39 3.02 18.98
N ASN A 130 3.43 3.84 19.12
CA ASN A 130 4.18 4.40 18.01
C ASN A 130 4.97 3.31 17.26
N VAL A 131 5.68 2.42 17.98
CA VAL A 131 6.40 1.31 17.37
C VAL A 131 5.43 0.37 16.65
N TYR A 132 4.30 0.03 17.26
CA TYR A 132 3.29 -0.81 16.63
C TYR A 132 2.78 -0.18 15.32
N SER A 133 2.42 1.11 15.36
CA SER A 133 1.97 1.84 14.17
C SER A 133 3.07 1.88 13.09
N HIS A 134 4.33 2.09 13.47
CA HIS A 134 5.44 2.12 12.52
C HIS A 134 5.74 0.74 11.91
N CYS A 135 5.66 -0.34 12.68
CA CYS A 135 5.80 -1.69 12.12
C CYS A 135 4.66 -2.04 11.14
N ILE A 136 3.44 -1.55 11.37
CA ILE A 136 2.35 -1.66 10.38
C ILE A 136 2.71 -0.88 9.11
N GLU A 137 3.15 0.37 9.25
CA GLU A 137 3.55 1.22 8.13
C GLU A 137 4.68 0.58 7.31
N LEU A 138 5.73 0.06 7.94
CA LEU A 138 6.83 -0.66 7.28
C LEU A 138 6.34 -1.88 6.49
N MET A 139 5.31 -2.58 6.97
CA MET A 139 4.75 -3.73 6.23
C MET A 139 3.84 -3.33 5.06
N ALA A 140 3.41 -2.07 5.01
CA ALA A 140 2.42 -1.59 4.04
C ALA A 140 2.91 -1.65 2.59
N GLY A 141 4.20 -1.35 2.33
CA GLY A 141 4.76 -1.38 0.98
C GLY A 141 4.68 -2.78 0.35
N CYS A 142 5.17 -3.79 1.06
CA CYS A 142 5.07 -5.19 0.64
C CYS A 142 3.62 -5.68 0.48
N VAL A 143 2.72 -5.22 1.34
CA VAL A 143 1.28 -5.55 1.24
C VAL A 143 0.67 -4.94 -0.02
N ALA A 144 0.99 -3.69 -0.34
CA ALA A 144 0.54 -3.02 -1.55
C ALA A 144 1.05 -3.73 -2.81
N GLU A 145 2.31 -4.14 -2.83
CA GLU A 145 2.88 -4.95 -3.91
C GLU A 145 2.08 -6.25 -4.10
N THR A 146 1.88 -7.03 -3.04
CA THR A 146 1.11 -8.28 -3.11
C THR A 146 -0.33 -8.06 -3.56
N MET A 147 -0.98 -7.00 -3.10
CA MET A 147 -2.38 -6.69 -3.44
C MET A 147 -2.55 -6.36 -4.93
N LEU A 148 -1.63 -5.62 -5.55
CA LEU A 148 -1.78 -5.11 -6.91
C LEU A 148 -1.02 -5.91 -7.97
N LEU A 149 0.05 -6.61 -7.59
CA LEU A 149 0.90 -7.38 -8.51
C LEU A 149 0.72 -8.89 -8.34
N GLY A 150 0.10 -9.35 -7.26
CA GLY A 150 -0.17 -10.78 -7.00
C GLY A 150 1.06 -11.60 -6.60
N GLU A 151 2.25 -11.01 -6.59
CA GLU A 151 3.50 -11.66 -6.18
C GLU A 151 3.82 -11.34 -4.70
N GLN A 152 4.43 -12.30 -3.99
CA GLN A 152 5.20 -11.96 -2.79
C GLN A 152 6.44 -11.22 -3.28
N GLY A 153 6.36 -9.89 -3.24
CA GLY A 153 7.38 -9.01 -3.78
C GLY A 153 8.78 -9.31 -3.22
N VAL A 154 9.79 -9.19 -4.07
CA VAL A 154 11.21 -9.23 -3.70
C VAL A 154 11.61 -7.93 -2.97
N GLY A 155 10.75 -6.91 -2.99
CA GLY A 155 10.92 -5.62 -2.29
C GLY A 155 10.68 -5.69 -0.79
N GLY A 156 11.22 -4.71 -0.06
CA GLY A 156 10.97 -4.48 1.37
C GLY A 156 11.70 -5.39 2.35
N ALA A 157 12.81 -6.00 1.94
CA ALA A 157 13.71 -6.69 2.85
C ALA A 157 14.25 -5.74 3.95
N ASP A 158 14.49 -4.48 3.59
CA ASP A 158 14.91 -3.47 4.56
C ASP A 158 13.76 -3.07 5.51
N ASP A 159 12.53 -2.88 5.03
CA ASP A 159 11.39 -2.61 5.91
C ASP A 159 11.12 -3.76 6.90
N LEU A 160 11.27 -5.00 6.43
CA LEU A 160 11.20 -6.18 7.28
C LEU A 160 12.29 -6.15 8.35
N ARG A 161 13.53 -5.86 7.96
CA ARG A 161 14.65 -5.72 8.91
C ARG A 161 14.36 -4.61 9.92
N GLN A 162 13.94 -3.43 9.48
CA GLN A 162 13.62 -2.30 10.36
C GLN A 162 12.47 -2.63 11.32
N ALA A 163 11.41 -3.29 10.85
CA ALA A 163 10.29 -3.69 11.69
C ALA A 163 10.71 -4.71 12.76
N ARG A 164 11.62 -5.63 12.41
CA ARG A 164 12.22 -6.58 13.35
C ARG A 164 13.07 -5.88 14.40
N GLU A 165 13.90 -4.91 14.00
CA GLU A 165 14.70 -4.11 14.94
C GLU A 165 13.82 -3.40 15.96
N LEU A 166 12.71 -2.78 15.53
CA LEU A 166 11.79 -2.14 16.48
C LEU A 166 11.03 -3.14 17.36
N ALA A 167 10.63 -4.29 16.81
CA ALA A 167 9.93 -5.33 17.58
C ALA A 167 10.78 -5.87 18.75
N LEU A 168 12.11 -5.85 18.62
CA LEU A 168 13.03 -6.26 19.69
C LEU A 168 12.96 -5.35 20.94
N LEU A 169 12.27 -4.21 20.90
CA LEU A 169 11.99 -3.40 22.10
C LEU A 169 11.11 -4.15 23.12
N PHE A 170 10.28 -5.10 22.67
CA PHE A 170 9.35 -5.81 23.54
C PHE A 170 9.21 -7.31 23.28
N CYS A 171 9.67 -7.82 22.14
CA CYS A 171 9.75 -9.24 21.86
C CYS A 171 11.11 -9.80 22.31
N MET A 172 11.10 -10.75 23.25
CA MET A 172 12.30 -11.33 23.84
C MET A 172 12.81 -12.58 23.11
N SER A 173 12.05 -13.12 22.16
CA SER A 173 12.41 -14.29 21.37
C SER A 173 12.18 -14.03 19.89
N GLU A 174 12.95 -14.73 19.07
CA GLU A 174 12.83 -14.70 17.61
C GLU A 174 11.42 -15.07 17.13
N GLU A 175 10.82 -16.08 17.75
CA GLU A 175 9.45 -16.51 17.46
C GLU A 175 8.41 -15.41 17.76
N ALA A 176 8.62 -14.64 18.83
CA ALA A 176 7.74 -13.53 19.17
C ALA A 176 7.89 -12.37 18.18
N VAL A 177 9.12 -12.06 17.75
CA VAL A 177 9.40 -11.04 16.73
C VAL A 177 8.69 -11.39 15.42
N GLU A 178 8.89 -12.62 14.92
CA GLU A 178 8.26 -13.09 13.68
C GLU A 178 6.73 -13.05 13.75
N SER A 179 6.16 -13.52 14.86
CA SER A 179 4.72 -13.49 15.08
C SER A 179 4.17 -12.07 15.10
N PHE A 180 4.90 -11.13 15.73
CA PHE A 180 4.50 -9.72 15.81
C PHE A 180 4.58 -9.02 14.45
N VAL A 181 5.65 -9.24 13.68
CA VAL A 181 5.79 -8.66 12.34
C VAL A 181 4.73 -9.22 11.40
N GLN A 182 4.45 -10.52 11.47
CA GLN A 182 3.39 -11.14 10.68
C GLN A 182 2.01 -10.56 11.04
N HIS A 183 1.75 -10.29 12.32
CA HIS A 183 0.56 -9.57 12.75
C HIS A 183 0.49 -8.16 12.17
N CYS A 184 1.58 -7.40 12.20
CA CYS A 184 1.64 -6.07 11.60
C CYS A 184 1.35 -6.10 10.09
N ARG A 185 1.84 -7.12 9.38
CA ARG A 185 1.55 -7.35 7.96
C ARG A 185 0.06 -7.61 7.70
N LEU A 186 -0.59 -8.42 8.54
CA LEU A 186 -2.03 -8.66 8.45
C LEU A 186 -2.83 -7.38 8.72
N ALA A 187 -2.44 -6.61 9.74
CA ALA A 187 -3.06 -5.33 10.05
C ALA A 187 -2.93 -4.34 8.87
N ALA A 188 -1.74 -4.21 8.29
CA ALA A 188 -1.51 -3.38 7.11
C ALA A 188 -2.38 -3.83 5.91
N ARG A 189 -2.52 -5.13 5.68
CA ARG A 189 -3.42 -5.68 4.64
C ARG A 189 -4.86 -5.30 4.88
N ASP A 190 -5.38 -5.51 6.08
CA ASP A 190 -6.78 -5.22 6.40
C ASP A 190 -7.07 -3.72 6.31
N MET A 191 -6.08 -2.87 6.63
CA MET A 191 -6.15 -1.42 6.45
C MET A 191 -6.14 -1.01 4.97
N LEU A 192 -5.27 -1.60 4.14
CA LEU A 192 -5.09 -1.19 2.74
C LEU A 192 -6.13 -1.78 1.78
N MET A 193 -6.68 -2.97 2.06
CA MET A 193 -7.57 -3.67 1.12
C MET A 193 -8.78 -2.83 0.66
N PRO A 194 -9.48 -2.06 1.54
CA PRO A 194 -10.56 -1.18 1.12
C PRO A 194 -10.13 0.01 0.23
N TYR A 195 -8.82 0.28 0.14
CA TYR A 195 -8.25 1.44 -0.51
C TYR A 195 -7.31 1.08 -1.69
N GLY A 196 -7.46 -0.11 -2.27
CA GLY A 196 -6.65 -0.53 -3.44
C GLY A 196 -6.70 0.46 -4.61
N ASP A 197 -7.85 1.06 -4.88
CA ASP A 197 -8.02 2.09 -5.92
C ASP A 197 -7.21 3.36 -5.62
N VAL A 198 -7.10 3.73 -4.33
CA VAL A 198 -6.30 4.89 -3.88
C VAL A 198 -4.82 4.61 -4.04
N VAL A 199 -4.35 3.42 -3.62
CA VAL A 199 -2.95 2.99 -3.79
C VAL A 199 -2.57 2.98 -5.27
N MET A 200 -3.44 2.44 -6.13
CA MET A 200 -3.22 2.41 -7.58
C MET A 200 -3.18 3.81 -8.20
N ALA A 201 -4.11 4.70 -7.84
CA ALA A 201 -4.10 6.06 -8.35
C ALA A 201 -2.87 6.83 -7.88
N LEU A 202 -2.50 6.70 -6.61
CA LEU A 202 -1.32 7.35 -6.04
C LEU A 202 -0.04 6.85 -6.70
N SER A 203 0.12 5.54 -6.92
CA SER A 203 1.31 4.98 -7.57
C SER A 203 1.46 5.47 -9.01
N VAL A 204 0.37 5.56 -9.77
CA VAL A 204 0.40 6.13 -11.14
C VAL A 204 0.87 7.59 -11.11
N VAL A 205 0.30 8.42 -10.23
CA VAL A 205 0.69 9.84 -10.13
C VAL A 205 2.14 9.97 -9.66
N LEU A 206 2.56 9.12 -8.73
CA LEU A 206 3.93 9.10 -8.20
C LEU A 206 4.96 8.73 -9.27
N ARG A 207 4.66 7.78 -10.16
CA ARG A 207 5.56 7.44 -11.29
C ARG A 207 5.77 8.59 -12.25
N ILE A 208 4.71 9.37 -12.49
CA ILE A 208 4.75 10.54 -13.37
C ILE A 208 5.52 11.69 -12.70
N LYS A 209 5.18 12.00 -11.45
CA LYS A 209 5.75 13.16 -10.73
C LYS A 209 7.09 12.89 -10.05
N ARG A 210 7.45 11.61 -9.89
CA ARG A 210 8.61 11.08 -9.16
C ARG A 210 8.61 11.33 -7.66
N THR A 211 8.12 12.49 -7.22
CA THR A 211 8.01 12.89 -5.82
C THR A 211 6.68 13.59 -5.58
N LEU A 212 6.06 13.31 -4.44
CA LEU A 212 4.84 13.96 -3.97
C LEU A 212 5.05 14.44 -2.53
N SER A 213 4.60 15.66 -2.25
CA SER A 213 4.48 16.17 -0.89
C SER A 213 3.26 15.59 -0.17
N GLY A 214 3.27 15.63 1.17
CA GLY A 214 2.13 15.21 1.98
C GLY A 214 0.79 15.85 1.56
N ALA A 215 0.81 17.13 1.20
CA ALA A 215 -0.40 17.85 0.76
C ALA A 215 -0.90 17.38 -0.62
N GLU A 216 -0.01 17.01 -1.54
CA GLU A 216 -0.40 16.45 -2.82
C GLU A 216 -1.00 15.05 -2.67
N ILE A 217 -0.44 14.24 -1.76
CA ILE A 217 -0.94 12.92 -1.41
C ILE A 217 -2.37 13.06 -0.85
N ASP A 218 -2.59 13.97 0.10
CA ASP A 218 -3.92 14.23 0.69
C ASP A 218 -4.95 14.61 -0.37
N LYS A 219 -4.55 15.48 -1.31
CA LYS A 219 -5.42 15.89 -2.42
C LYS A 219 -5.79 14.71 -3.31
N ILE A 220 -4.82 13.86 -3.68
CA ILE A 220 -5.06 12.67 -4.51
C ILE A 220 -6.02 11.71 -3.80
N ILE A 221 -5.80 11.43 -2.51
CA ILE A 221 -6.68 10.56 -1.71
C ILE A 221 -8.10 11.12 -1.70
N SER A 222 -8.26 12.41 -1.39
CA SER A 222 -9.57 13.08 -1.37
C SER A 222 -10.27 13.03 -2.73
N ASP A 223 -9.55 13.30 -3.82
CA ASP A 223 -10.11 13.30 -5.17
C ASP A 223 -10.59 11.90 -5.60
N VAL A 224 -9.82 10.85 -5.28
CA VAL A 224 -10.20 9.46 -5.57
C VAL A 224 -11.44 9.07 -4.77
N GLN A 225 -11.47 9.34 -3.46
CA GLN A 225 -12.62 9.02 -2.61
C GLN A 225 -13.90 9.74 -3.06
N ALA A 226 -13.79 11.03 -3.43
CA ALA A 226 -14.92 11.79 -3.95
C ALA A 226 -15.48 11.17 -5.25
N ARG A 227 -14.61 10.74 -6.16
CA ARG A 227 -15.02 10.05 -7.40
C ARG A 227 -15.67 8.70 -7.14
N MET A 228 -15.11 7.90 -6.23
CA MET A 228 -15.70 6.61 -5.84
C MET A 228 -17.08 6.77 -5.22
N ALA A 229 -17.26 7.77 -4.34
CA ALA A 229 -18.54 8.10 -3.74
C ALA A 229 -19.58 8.49 -4.81
N LEU A 230 -19.18 9.29 -5.80
CA LEU A 230 -20.05 9.68 -6.91
C LEU A 230 -20.47 8.49 -7.78
N VAL A 231 -19.53 7.59 -8.11
CA VAL A 231 -19.82 6.36 -8.85
C VAL A 231 -20.78 5.45 -8.08
N SER A 232 -20.55 5.27 -6.78
CA SER A 232 -21.42 4.48 -5.89
C SER A 232 -22.84 5.05 -5.84
N GLU A 233 -22.97 6.37 -5.71
CA GLU A 233 -24.27 7.05 -5.70
C GLU A 233 -25.00 6.91 -7.04
N HIS A 234 -24.29 7.05 -8.16
CA HIS A 234 -24.87 6.83 -9.49
C HIS A 234 -25.41 5.40 -9.64
N ARG A 235 -24.66 4.40 -9.18
CA ARG A 235 -25.09 3.00 -9.19
C ARG A 235 -26.33 2.79 -8.32
N ARG A 236 -26.34 3.31 -7.10
CA ARG A 236 -27.49 3.25 -6.19
C ARG A 236 -28.76 3.84 -6.82
N ARG A 237 -28.65 4.98 -7.50
CA ARG A 237 -29.78 5.62 -8.20
C ARG A 237 -30.27 4.78 -9.38
N ALA A 238 -29.37 4.18 -10.15
CA ALA A 238 -29.74 3.29 -11.25
C ALA A 238 -30.51 2.06 -10.74
N ASP A 239 -30.01 1.43 -9.67
CA ASP A 239 -30.64 0.27 -9.03
C ASP A 239 -32.04 0.63 -8.48
N TRP A 240 -32.17 1.81 -7.85
CA TRP A 240 -33.46 2.31 -7.37
C TRP A 240 -34.47 2.46 -8.50
N ARG A 241 -34.11 3.14 -9.60
CA ARG A 241 -34.99 3.29 -10.77
C ARG A 241 -35.41 1.95 -11.34
N GLN A 242 -34.51 0.97 -11.39
CA GLN A 242 -34.82 -0.36 -11.90
C GLN A 242 -35.86 -1.08 -11.01
N ARG A 243 -35.78 -0.90 -9.69
CA ARG A 243 -36.76 -1.43 -8.72
C ARG A 243 -38.12 -0.74 -8.87
N GLU A 244 -38.15 0.58 -9.06
CA GLU A 244 -39.39 1.32 -9.31
C GLU A 244 -40.10 0.85 -10.57
N ILE A 245 -39.36 0.67 -11.68
CA ILE A 245 -39.89 0.15 -12.94
C ILE A 245 -40.46 -1.25 -12.75
N SER A 246 -39.72 -2.14 -12.08
CA SER A 246 -40.16 -3.51 -11.79
C SER A 246 -41.43 -3.54 -10.94
N ALA A 247 -41.49 -2.71 -9.90
CA ALA A 247 -42.65 -2.60 -9.02
C ALA A 247 -43.88 -2.02 -9.76
N ALA A 248 -43.69 -1.06 -10.66
CA ALA A 248 -44.77 -0.52 -11.48
C ALA A 248 -45.36 -1.59 -12.40
N ARG A 249 -44.51 -2.42 -13.03
CA ARG A 249 -44.95 -3.53 -13.90
C ARG A 249 -45.80 -4.55 -13.16
N LEU A 250 -45.41 -4.92 -11.93
CA LEU A 250 -46.17 -5.86 -11.09
C LEU A 250 -47.53 -5.31 -10.66
N ARG A 251 -47.68 -3.99 -10.51
CA ARG A 251 -48.99 -3.38 -10.18
C ARG A 251 -49.94 -3.30 -11.37
N SER A 252 -49.40 -3.34 -12.59
CA SER A 252 -50.17 -3.27 -13.84
C SER A 252 -50.55 -4.64 -14.41
N SER A 253 -50.11 -5.74 -13.79
CA SER A 253 -50.45 -7.13 -14.15
C SER A 253 -51.48 -7.71 -13.19
#